data_AF-A0AA37EZ35-F1
#
_entry.id   AF-A0AA37EZ35-F1
#
_cell.length_a   1.000
_cell.length_b   1.000
_cell.length_c   1.000
_cell.angle_alpha   90.00
_cell.angle_beta   90.00
_cell.angle_gamma   90.00
#
_symmetry.space_group_name_H-M   'P 1'
#
loop_
_entity.id
_entity.type
_entity.pdbx_description
1 polymer ?
#
loop_
_entity_poly.entity_id
_entity_poly.type
_entity_poly.pdbx_seq_one_letter_code
_entity_poly.pdbx_strand_id
1 'polypeptide(L)'
;MNTLIYLTLIAMFLVVYHHALYPLLLKLLSKGHKQPTQAIPVSVVRKYHHCEDDAQLPLIELLIPAYNEQDYIAAKLINLATLDYPDARLTIKIICDGCTDDTAAEARACLEELTFCSFAIEVCEQFQNQGKVAVLNQHISQSKADIVALSDVSALISVDAMLIAASQFKQSDVGVVCGYYHLLSPGSVGEQAYWDYQREVKRCEAEMGAPLGAHGAFYLIRKSLFRRMPEDTINDDFVIPMDIVAQGYRAIYEPNIRALELEHAADSQDRSRRKRIGAGNLQQLIRLRHMLLPRFKGVAFTFFSGKALRVTIPLFMLTSFFGAMILSTQSTLFAVLFTLQLLGYSLAMLPRVLPKVTLPGAIGSLNYLVEGHFSSMLGCVDYVAKKLKKKRLTCFVSPWVSAGKRFFDIVGASVLLVVFSPLFPLMALAIKLDSKGPVFYQQTRVGLITKDYVQLFEIYKFRSMRSDAEQVSGAVWATKQDKRITCVGKFLRKTRIDELPQLINVLKGEMSLVGPRPERPVFYQSLEQAIPFYSERTVGIKPGITGLAQVNLAYDSSIEDVKQKLAYDHCYALSLSQCGSWLIQDMGVLIKTVWVVVAGKGQ
;
A
#
# COMPACT_ATOMS: atom_id res chain seq x y z
N MET A 1 5.14 -40.44 4.90
CA MET A 1 3.95 -40.70 5.74
C MET A 1 3.87 -39.72 6.92
N ASN A 2 4.87 -39.67 7.80
CA ASN A 2 4.88 -38.74 8.95
C ASN A 2 4.73 -37.26 8.55
N THR A 3 5.37 -36.82 7.47
CA THR A 3 5.21 -35.46 6.94
C THR A 3 3.77 -35.11 6.59
N LEU A 4 3.03 -36.05 5.98
CA LEU A 4 1.63 -35.84 5.60
C LEU A 4 0.74 -35.75 6.83
N ILE A 5 0.99 -36.58 7.85
CA ILE A 5 0.29 -36.51 9.15
C ILE A 5 0.51 -35.14 9.78
N TYR A 6 1.75 -34.67 9.90
CA TYR A 6 2.04 -33.36 10.49
C TYR A 6 1.40 -32.22 9.71
N LEU A 7 1.51 -32.21 8.37
CA LEU A 7 0.88 -31.17 7.54
C LEU A 7 -0.64 -31.14 7.72
N THR A 8 -1.28 -32.31 7.77
CA THR A 8 -2.74 -32.42 7.94
C THR A 8 -3.17 -31.90 9.31
N LEU A 9 -2.47 -32.32 10.38
CA LEU A 9 -2.77 -31.89 11.74
C LEU A 9 -2.50 -30.40 11.96
N ILE A 10 -1.42 -29.86 11.41
CA ILE A 10 -1.12 -28.41 11.45
C ILE A 10 -2.21 -27.62 10.72
N ALA A 11 -2.62 -28.08 9.53
CA ALA A 11 -3.69 -27.42 8.77
C ALA A 11 -5.02 -27.42 9.55
N MET A 12 -5.40 -28.57 10.14
CA MET A 12 -6.59 -28.66 11.01
C MET A 12 -6.48 -27.73 12.21
N PHE A 13 -5.32 -27.72 12.90
CA PHE A 13 -5.07 -26.84 14.03
C PHE A 13 -5.19 -25.37 13.65
N LEU A 14 -4.63 -24.94 12.51
CA LEU A 14 -4.67 -23.54 12.08
C LEU A 14 -6.09 -23.07 11.72
N VAL A 15 -6.93 -23.95 11.16
CA VAL A 15 -8.35 -23.66 10.93
C VAL A 15 -9.08 -23.44 12.25
N VAL A 16 -8.90 -24.35 13.22
CA VAL A 16 -9.51 -24.24 14.55
C VAL A 16 -8.95 -23.02 15.31
N TYR A 17 -7.65 -22.77 15.19
CA TYR A 17 -6.99 -21.62 15.80
C TYR A 17 -7.61 -20.31 15.32
N HIS A 18 -7.74 -20.11 14.02
CA HIS A 18 -8.26 -18.86 13.47
C HIS A 18 -9.71 -18.57 13.88
N HIS A 19 -10.56 -19.60 13.90
CA HIS A 19 -12.00 -19.43 14.15
C HIS A 19 -12.40 -19.47 15.63
N ALA A 20 -11.68 -20.22 16.46
CA ALA A 20 -12.04 -20.43 17.87
C ALA A 20 -10.99 -19.91 18.85
N LEU A 21 -9.72 -20.33 18.71
CA LEU A 21 -8.71 -19.99 19.72
C LEU A 21 -8.26 -18.53 19.61
N TYR A 22 -8.11 -17.97 18.41
CA TYR A 22 -7.64 -16.60 18.22
C TYR A 22 -8.57 -15.59 18.88
N PRO A 23 -9.90 -15.59 18.65
CA PRO A 23 -10.80 -14.67 19.33
C PRO A 23 -10.78 -14.81 20.85
N LEU A 24 -10.64 -16.05 21.36
CA LEU A 24 -10.53 -16.32 22.79
C LEU A 24 -9.21 -15.76 23.37
N LEU A 25 -8.08 -16.06 22.72
CA LEU A 25 -6.76 -15.55 23.09
C LEU A 25 -6.73 -14.03 23.05
N LEU A 26 -7.33 -13.44 22.03
CA LEU A 26 -7.41 -11.99 21.88
C LEU A 26 -8.15 -11.36 23.07
N LYS A 27 -9.32 -11.90 23.45
CA LYS A 27 -10.06 -11.46 24.65
C LYS A 27 -9.29 -11.67 25.95
N LEU A 28 -8.48 -12.73 26.05
CA LEU A 28 -7.69 -13.00 27.25
C LEU A 28 -6.48 -12.06 27.36
N LEU A 29 -5.79 -11.81 26.26
CA LEU A 29 -4.60 -10.95 26.21
C LEU A 29 -4.96 -9.47 26.31
N SER A 30 -6.17 -9.07 25.88
CA SER A 30 -6.63 -7.69 25.97
C SER A 30 -7.11 -7.30 27.38
N LYS A 31 -7.51 -8.27 28.22
CA LYS A 31 -7.87 -8.07 29.64
C LYS A 31 -6.67 -7.56 30.44
N GLY A 32 -6.52 -6.24 30.50
CA GLY A 32 -5.44 -5.55 31.21
C GLY A 32 -4.75 -4.46 30.39
N HIS A 33 -4.94 -4.47 29.06
CA HIS A 33 -4.46 -3.43 28.17
C HIS A 33 -5.60 -2.45 27.90
N LYS A 34 -5.68 -1.34 28.64
CA LYS A 34 -6.54 -0.22 28.23
C LYS A 34 -5.73 0.69 27.32
N GLN A 35 -6.31 1.08 26.18
CA GLN A 35 -5.72 2.17 25.41
C GLN A 35 -5.70 3.42 26.30
N PRO A 36 -4.57 4.16 26.38
CA PRO A 36 -4.55 5.45 27.03
C PRO A 36 -5.29 6.45 26.12
N THR A 37 -6.61 6.41 26.17
CA THR A 37 -7.47 7.47 25.65
C THR A 37 -7.47 8.61 26.66
N GLN A 38 -7.42 9.86 26.18
CA GLN A 38 -7.74 10.96 27.08
C GLN A 38 -9.19 10.78 27.53
N ALA A 39 -9.42 10.87 28.84
CA ALA A 39 -10.78 10.98 29.34
C ALA A 39 -11.37 12.24 28.71
N ILE A 40 -12.39 12.04 27.85
CA ILE A 40 -13.21 13.14 27.38
C ILE A 40 -13.77 13.77 28.66
N PRO A 41 -13.51 15.06 28.96
CA PRO A 41 -14.19 15.69 30.06
C PRO A 41 -15.69 15.60 29.74
N VAL A 42 -16.39 14.73 30.48
CA VAL A 42 -17.84 14.48 30.38
C VAL A 42 -18.64 15.79 30.54
N SER A 43 -17.98 16.87 30.96
CA SER A 43 -18.53 18.19 31.22
C SER A 43 -18.55 19.17 30.04
N VAL A 44 -18.12 18.83 28.81
CA VAL A 44 -18.15 19.81 27.70
C VAL A 44 -18.74 19.21 26.42
N VAL A 45 -20.03 18.89 26.43
CA VAL A 45 -20.80 19.02 25.19
C VAL A 45 -20.93 20.53 24.97
N ARG A 46 -20.15 21.06 24.04
CA ARG A 46 -20.10 22.49 23.67
C ARG A 46 -21.50 23.02 23.31
N LYS A 47 -22.41 22.16 22.83
CA LYS A 47 -23.81 22.47 22.47
C LYS A 47 -23.88 23.68 21.54
N TYR A 48 -22.97 23.75 20.56
CA TYR A 48 -22.87 24.84 19.60
C TYR A 48 -22.51 26.23 20.20
N HIS A 49 -22.06 26.30 21.46
CA HIS A 49 -21.59 27.56 22.04
C HIS A 49 -20.13 27.84 21.68
N HIS A 50 -19.83 29.09 21.29
CA HIS A 50 -18.45 29.51 21.08
C HIS A 50 -17.67 29.58 22.39
N CYS A 51 -16.43 29.07 22.38
CA CYS A 51 -15.50 29.10 23.50
C CYS A 51 -14.18 29.75 23.08
N GLU A 52 -13.46 30.40 24.00
CA GLU A 52 -12.15 31.01 23.70
C GLU A 52 -11.11 29.98 23.22
N ASP A 53 -11.24 28.73 23.67
CA ASP A 53 -10.38 27.60 23.27
C ASP A 53 -10.66 27.11 21.83
N ASP A 54 -11.72 27.57 21.17
CA ASP A 54 -12.04 27.19 19.79
C ASP A 54 -10.89 27.53 18.81
N ALA A 55 -10.15 28.60 19.13
CA ALA A 55 -8.97 29.01 18.36
C ALA A 55 -7.77 28.05 18.49
N GLN A 56 -7.78 27.14 19.46
CA GLN A 56 -6.73 26.13 19.64
C GLN A 56 -7.08 24.79 18.98
N LEU A 57 -8.33 24.63 18.54
CA LEU A 57 -8.76 23.40 17.88
C LEU A 57 -8.10 23.25 16.50
N PRO A 58 -7.72 22.02 16.10
CA PRO A 58 -7.09 21.78 14.81
C PRO A 58 -8.04 22.09 13.65
N LEU A 59 -7.45 22.44 12.50
CA LEU A 59 -8.21 22.52 11.25
C LEU A 59 -8.58 21.10 10.80
N ILE A 60 -9.87 20.85 10.58
CA ILE A 60 -10.39 19.56 10.11
C ILE A 60 -11.04 19.75 8.74
N GLU A 61 -10.64 18.92 7.78
CA GLU A 61 -11.34 18.78 6.50
C GLU A 61 -11.99 17.40 6.41
N LEU A 62 -13.31 17.35 6.23
CA LEU A 62 -14.07 16.13 6.04
C LEU A 62 -14.31 15.89 4.55
N LEU A 63 -13.77 14.79 4.02
CA LEU A 63 -13.92 14.39 2.63
C LEU A 63 -14.89 13.21 2.51
N ILE A 64 -15.86 13.34 1.61
CA ILE A 64 -16.92 12.36 1.37
C ILE A 64 -16.98 12.07 -0.14
N PRO A 65 -16.27 11.03 -0.62
CA PRO A 65 -16.44 10.56 -1.98
C PRO A 65 -17.84 9.97 -2.19
N ALA A 66 -18.52 10.35 -3.26
CA ALA A 66 -19.86 9.91 -3.61
C ALA A 66 -19.88 9.38 -5.05
N TYR A 67 -20.54 8.22 -5.24
CA TYR A 67 -20.82 7.66 -6.56
C TYR A 67 -22.17 6.94 -6.51
N ASN A 68 -23.17 7.54 -7.13
CA ASN A 68 -24.54 7.04 -7.18
C ASN A 68 -25.16 6.74 -5.80
N GLU A 69 -25.26 7.79 -4.96
CA GLU A 69 -25.66 7.72 -3.55
C GLU A 69 -26.90 8.61 -3.26
N GLN A 70 -27.74 8.88 -4.28
CA GLN A 70 -28.91 9.77 -4.17
C GLN A 70 -29.81 9.42 -2.97
N ASP A 71 -30.03 8.13 -2.69
CA ASP A 71 -30.94 7.69 -1.63
C ASP A 71 -30.51 8.13 -0.22
N TYR A 72 -29.22 8.43 -0.01
CA TYR A 72 -28.65 8.74 1.29
C TYR A 72 -28.05 10.15 1.41
N ILE A 73 -27.78 10.82 0.28
CA ILE A 73 -27.01 12.07 0.27
C ILE A 73 -27.69 13.21 1.04
N ALA A 74 -29.02 13.32 0.95
CA ALA A 74 -29.78 14.33 1.66
C ALA A 74 -29.71 14.11 3.19
N ALA A 75 -29.92 12.87 3.65
CA ALA A 75 -29.83 12.54 5.08
C ALA A 75 -28.42 12.79 5.62
N LYS A 76 -27.38 12.50 4.82
CA LYS A 76 -25.99 12.80 5.14
C LYS A 76 -25.77 14.30 5.28
N LEU A 77 -26.20 15.11 4.31
CA LEU A 77 -26.06 16.58 4.36
C LEU A 77 -26.72 17.20 5.58
N ILE A 78 -27.94 16.78 5.91
CA ILE A 78 -28.65 17.22 7.13
C ILE A 78 -27.82 16.87 8.36
N ASN A 79 -27.31 15.63 8.45
CA ASN A 79 -26.46 15.23 9.56
C ASN A 79 -25.18 16.06 9.64
N LEU A 80 -24.53 16.35 8.52
CA LEU A 80 -23.31 17.16 8.48
C LEU A 80 -23.56 18.60 8.93
N ALA A 81 -24.70 19.21 8.56
CA ALA A 81 -25.08 20.54 9.00
C ALA A 81 -25.32 20.64 10.53
N THR A 82 -25.50 19.51 11.21
CA THR A 82 -25.69 19.45 12.66
C THR A 82 -24.42 19.22 13.46
N LEU A 83 -23.23 19.17 12.85
CA LEU A 83 -21.98 18.94 13.59
C LEU A 83 -21.63 20.11 14.52
N ASP A 84 -21.21 19.81 15.74
CA ASP A 84 -20.75 20.80 16.71
C ASP A 84 -19.23 20.98 16.59
N TYR A 85 -18.78 21.93 15.78
CA TYR A 85 -17.38 22.34 15.65
C TYR A 85 -17.29 23.82 15.22
N PRO A 86 -16.18 24.55 15.50
CA PRO A 86 -16.09 25.95 15.09
C PRO A 86 -16.05 26.12 13.56
N ASP A 87 -16.84 27.07 13.06
CA ASP A 87 -17.07 27.25 11.62
C ASP A 87 -15.78 27.55 10.83
N ALA A 88 -14.91 28.38 11.40
CA ALA A 88 -13.62 28.72 10.79
C ALA A 88 -12.60 27.56 10.82
N ARG A 89 -12.95 26.42 11.45
CA ARG A 89 -12.05 25.28 11.67
C ARG A 89 -12.52 23.98 11.01
N LEU A 90 -13.74 23.93 10.46
CA LEU A 90 -14.28 22.77 9.74
C LEU A 90 -14.58 23.12 8.29
N THR A 91 -14.12 22.28 7.38
CA THR A 91 -14.51 22.32 5.97
C THR A 91 -14.99 20.96 5.55
N ILE A 92 -16.10 20.90 4.81
CA ILE A 92 -16.69 19.65 4.33
C ILE A 92 -16.70 19.66 2.81
N LYS A 93 -16.21 18.58 2.19
CA LYS A 93 -16.22 18.38 0.75
C LYS A 93 -16.92 17.07 0.39
N ILE A 94 -18.00 17.20 -0.35
CA ILE A 94 -18.68 16.09 -1.01
C ILE A 94 -18.15 16.04 -2.44
N ILE A 95 -17.61 14.90 -2.84
CA ILE A 95 -16.93 14.74 -4.12
C ILE A 95 -17.69 13.71 -4.96
N CYS A 96 -18.54 14.21 -5.87
CA CYS A 96 -19.30 13.40 -6.81
C CYS A 96 -18.39 12.98 -7.97
N ASP A 97 -17.99 11.70 -8.01
CA ASP A 97 -16.97 11.17 -8.92
C ASP A 97 -17.59 10.44 -10.12
N GLY A 98 -18.02 11.20 -11.13
CA GLY A 98 -18.64 10.66 -12.33
C GLY A 98 -20.00 10.01 -12.06
N CYS A 99 -20.81 10.58 -11.15
CA CYS A 99 -22.16 10.11 -10.87
C CYS A 99 -23.02 10.10 -12.14
N THR A 100 -23.84 9.07 -12.29
CA THR A 100 -24.78 8.91 -13.42
C THR A 100 -26.22 9.15 -13.01
N ASP A 101 -26.47 9.33 -11.72
CA ASP A 101 -27.78 9.56 -11.11
C ASP A 101 -27.87 10.99 -10.57
N ASP A 102 -28.93 11.29 -9.81
CA ASP A 102 -29.21 12.65 -9.35
C ASP A 102 -28.43 13.06 -8.09
N THR A 103 -27.43 12.27 -7.65
CA THR A 103 -26.66 12.52 -6.41
C THR A 103 -26.17 13.97 -6.28
N ALA A 104 -25.58 14.52 -7.35
CA ALA A 104 -25.02 15.88 -7.32
C ALA A 104 -26.11 16.96 -7.33
N ALA A 105 -27.23 16.69 -8.02
CA ALA A 105 -28.37 17.61 -8.08
C ALA A 105 -29.09 17.68 -6.73
N GLU A 106 -29.36 16.52 -6.12
CA GLU A 106 -29.96 16.43 -4.79
C GLU A 106 -29.08 17.04 -3.71
N ALA A 107 -27.76 16.85 -3.80
CA ALA A 107 -26.83 17.47 -2.86
C ALA A 107 -26.90 19.01 -2.90
N ARG A 108 -26.99 19.61 -4.10
CA ARG A 108 -27.13 21.07 -4.26
C ARG A 108 -28.49 21.56 -3.77
N ALA A 109 -29.57 20.88 -4.15
CA ALA A 109 -30.91 21.25 -3.73
C ALA A 109 -31.04 21.22 -2.19
N CYS A 110 -30.52 20.18 -1.55
CA CYS A 110 -30.52 20.08 -0.09
C CYS A 110 -29.70 21.21 0.56
N LEU A 111 -28.55 21.59 -0.01
CA LEU A 111 -27.74 22.70 0.52
C LEU A 111 -28.44 24.06 0.42
N GLU A 112 -29.28 24.30 -0.59
CA GLU A 112 -30.08 25.52 -0.69
C GLU A 112 -31.10 25.63 0.46
N GLU A 113 -31.61 24.50 0.96
CA GLU A 113 -32.55 24.45 2.09
C GLU A 113 -31.84 24.60 3.45
N LEU A 114 -30.57 24.22 3.55
CA LEU A 114 -29.76 24.22 4.79
C LEU A 114 -29.23 25.61 5.18
N THR A 115 -30.13 26.60 5.24
CA THR A 115 -29.83 28.01 5.58
C THR A 115 -29.27 28.22 7.00
N PHE A 116 -29.36 27.21 7.87
CA PHE A 116 -28.84 27.25 9.24
C PHE A 116 -27.40 26.71 9.37
N CYS A 117 -26.81 26.15 8.31
CA CYS A 117 -25.46 25.60 8.35
C CYS A 117 -24.41 26.72 8.42
N SER A 118 -23.58 26.70 9.45
CA SER A 118 -22.63 27.78 9.77
C SER A 118 -21.24 27.57 9.15
N PHE A 119 -20.85 26.35 8.78
CA PHE A 119 -19.59 26.03 8.09
C PHE A 119 -19.78 25.69 6.61
N ALA A 120 -18.69 25.86 5.84
CA ALA A 120 -18.69 25.65 4.40
C ALA A 120 -18.78 24.15 4.05
N ILE A 121 -19.86 23.79 3.36
CA ILE A 121 -20.03 22.50 2.68
C ILE A 121 -19.92 22.75 1.17
N GLU A 122 -18.93 22.13 0.54
CA GLU A 122 -18.68 22.24 -0.89
C GLU A 122 -19.06 20.93 -1.60
N VAL A 123 -19.87 21.03 -2.66
CA VAL A 123 -20.16 19.91 -3.57
C VAL A 123 -19.30 20.05 -4.82
N CYS A 124 -18.30 19.18 -4.94
CA CYS A 124 -17.41 19.09 -6.07
C CYS A 124 -17.91 18.02 -7.03
N GLU A 125 -18.18 18.38 -8.28
CA GLU A 125 -18.61 17.44 -9.31
C GLU A 125 -17.48 17.20 -10.32
N GLN A 126 -17.20 15.92 -10.59
CA GLN A 126 -16.26 15.48 -11.61
C GLN A 126 -17.04 14.70 -12.68
N PHE A 127 -16.90 15.08 -13.94
CA PHE A 127 -17.65 14.45 -15.04
C PHE A 127 -17.14 13.06 -15.45
N GLN A 128 -15.92 12.71 -15.04
CA GLN A 128 -15.31 11.42 -15.35
C GLN A 128 -15.01 10.68 -14.05
N ASN A 129 -15.47 9.42 -13.96
CA ASN A 129 -15.17 8.56 -12.82
C ASN A 129 -13.68 8.19 -12.80
N GLN A 130 -12.94 8.73 -11.82
CA GLN A 130 -11.53 8.45 -11.59
C GLN A 130 -11.32 7.33 -10.57
N GLY A 131 -12.35 7.04 -9.77
CA GLY A 131 -12.36 6.04 -8.71
C GLY A 131 -11.99 6.64 -7.35
N LYS A 132 -12.62 6.12 -6.29
CA LYS A 132 -12.47 6.56 -4.88
C LYS A 132 -11.01 6.83 -4.48
N VAL A 133 -10.09 5.94 -4.81
CA VAL A 133 -8.67 6.06 -4.43
C VAL A 133 -7.98 7.25 -5.12
N ALA A 134 -8.28 7.49 -6.40
CA ALA A 134 -7.71 8.62 -7.14
C ALA A 134 -8.22 9.94 -6.56
N VAL A 135 -9.52 10.02 -6.31
CA VAL A 135 -10.18 11.16 -5.66
C VAL A 135 -9.57 11.44 -4.28
N LEU A 136 -9.49 10.43 -3.41
CA LEU A 136 -8.90 10.58 -2.08
C LEU A 136 -7.42 11.02 -2.16
N ASN A 137 -6.63 10.42 -3.05
CA ASN A 137 -5.24 10.82 -3.25
C ASN A 137 -5.10 12.28 -3.65
N GLN A 138 -5.95 12.77 -4.56
CA GLN A 138 -5.92 14.16 -5.00
C GLN A 138 -6.30 15.10 -3.85
N HIS A 139 -7.46 14.89 -3.24
CA HIS A 139 -8.02 15.83 -2.26
C HIS A 139 -7.24 15.84 -0.94
N ILE A 140 -6.82 14.68 -0.41
CA ILE A 140 -6.03 14.62 0.82
C ILE A 140 -4.66 15.29 0.63
N SER A 141 -4.03 15.11 -0.55
CA SER A 141 -2.73 15.72 -0.83
C SER A 141 -2.81 17.25 -0.90
N GLN A 142 -3.90 17.78 -1.46
CA GLN A 142 -4.16 19.21 -1.63
C GLN A 142 -4.67 19.89 -0.36
N SER A 143 -5.20 19.10 0.59
CA SER A 143 -5.70 19.59 1.88
C SER A 143 -4.67 20.43 2.63
N LYS A 144 -5.13 21.55 3.19
CA LYS A 144 -4.35 22.40 4.11
C LYS A 144 -4.69 22.13 5.59
N ALA A 145 -5.62 21.21 5.86
CA ALA A 145 -6.04 20.89 7.21
C ALA A 145 -4.96 20.12 7.98
N ASP A 146 -4.99 20.23 9.31
CA ASP A 146 -4.13 19.45 10.20
C ASP A 146 -4.59 17.98 10.25
N ILE A 147 -5.91 17.79 10.20
CA ILE A 147 -6.60 16.51 10.29
C ILE A 147 -7.53 16.38 9.09
N VAL A 148 -7.53 15.19 8.48
CA VAL A 148 -8.50 14.84 7.45
C VAL A 148 -9.41 13.75 7.97
N ALA A 149 -10.71 13.98 7.88
CA ALA A 149 -11.75 13.00 8.18
C ALA A 149 -12.28 12.39 6.88
N LEU A 150 -12.57 11.09 6.90
CA LEU A 150 -13.10 10.33 5.78
C LEU A 150 -14.40 9.66 6.21
N SER A 151 -15.42 9.74 5.37
CA SER A 151 -16.73 9.15 5.64
C SER A 151 -17.41 8.72 4.35
N ASP A 152 -18.18 7.63 4.43
CA ASP A 152 -19.08 7.22 3.35
C ASP A 152 -20.40 8.03 3.42
N VAL A 153 -21.10 8.15 2.29
CA VAL A 153 -22.36 8.92 2.21
C VAL A 153 -23.44 8.28 3.08
N SER A 154 -23.54 6.96 3.05
CA SER A 154 -24.53 6.16 3.78
C SER A 154 -24.35 6.13 5.30
N ALA A 155 -23.24 6.66 5.84
CA ALA A 155 -22.93 6.63 7.26
C ALA A 155 -23.19 7.99 7.94
N LEU A 156 -24.19 8.09 8.81
CA LEU A 156 -24.39 9.27 9.66
C LEU A 156 -23.38 9.30 10.81
N ILE A 157 -22.94 10.48 11.22
CA ILE A 157 -21.90 10.65 12.25
C ILE A 157 -22.44 11.40 13.48
N SER A 158 -21.91 11.09 14.66
CA SER A 158 -22.32 11.77 15.89
C SER A 158 -21.98 13.27 15.84
N VAL A 159 -22.87 14.09 16.39
CA VAL A 159 -22.77 15.57 16.38
C VAL A 159 -21.45 16.08 16.97
N ASP A 160 -20.95 15.40 17.99
CA ASP A 160 -19.74 15.73 18.75
C ASP A 160 -18.46 15.08 18.20
N ALA A 161 -18.55 14.34 17.09
CA ALA A 161 -17.46 13.50 16.58
C ALA A 161 -16.14 14.27 16.37
N MET A 162 -16.23 15.50 15.85
CA MET A 162 -15.06 16.33 15.55
C MET A 162 -14.36 16.83 16.83
N LEU A 163 -15.12 17.22 17.85
CA LEU A 163 -14.59 17.66 19.15
C LEU A 163 -13.89 16.50 19.86
N ILE A 164 -14.53 15.32 19.88
CA ILE A 164 -13.94 14.13 20.47
C ILE A 164 -12.65 13.77 19.75
N ALA A 165 -12.66 13.75 18.41
CA ALA A 165 -11.46 13.43 17.64
C ALA A 165 -10.33 14.45 17.88
N ALA A 166 -10.65 15.75 17.87
CA ALA A 166 -9.68 16.81 18.13
C ALA A 166 -9.00 16.64 19.50
N SER A 167 -9.74 16.20 20.52
CA SER A 167 -9.16 15.89 21.84
C SER A 167 -8.12 14.77 21.77
N GLN A 168 -8.38 13.69 21.02
CA GLN A 168 -7.44 12.58 20.87
C GLN A 168 -6.19 12.99 20.08
N PHE A 169 -6.32 13.86 19.08
CA PHE A 169 -5.18 14.36 18.28
C PHE A 169 -4.27 15.36 19.01
N LYS A 170 -4.64 15.83 20.21
CA LYS A 170 -3.73 16.61 21.09
C LYS A 170 -2.46 15.81 21.41
N GLN A 171 -2.56 14.48 21.44
CA GLN A 171 -1.43 13.58 21.57
C GLN A 171 -0.67 13.50 20.22
N SER A 172 0.59 13.92 20.19
CA SER A 172 1.39 13.99 18.96
C SER A 172 1.68 12.62 18.33
N ASP A 173 1.64 11.55 19.12
CA ASP A 173 1.86 10.18 18.69
C ASP A 173 0.58 9.50 18.16
N VAL A 174 -0.59 10.15 18.26
CA VAL A 174 -1.84 9.70 17.63
C VAL A 174 -1.87 10.14 16.17
N GLY A 175 -1.93 9.15 15.29
CA GLY A 175 -2.00 9.35 13.85
C GLY A 175 -3.37 9.03 13.24
N VAL A 176 -4.17 8.19 13.90
CA VAL A 176 -5.49 7.76 13.42
C VAL A 176 -6.48 7.67 14.58
N VAL A 177 -7.71 8.12 14.35
CA VAL A 177 -8.85 7.93 15.26
C VAL A 177 -9.98 7.25 14.48
N CYS A 178 -10.33 6.03 14.89
CA CYS A 178 -11.39 5.23 14.29
C CYS A 178 -12.68 5.38 15.09
N GLY A 179 -13.79 5.66 14.39
CA GLY A 179 -15.13 5.69 14.99
C GLY A 179 -15.71 4.29 15.24
N TYR A 180 -16.74 4.27 16.07
CA TYR A 180 -17.58 3.12 16.39
C TYR A 180 -18.67 2.93 15.34
N TYR A 181 -18.67 1.77 14.68
CA TYR A 181 -19.62 1.44 13.62
C TYR A 181 -20.90 0.77 14.15
N HIS A 182 -22.05 1.30 13.77
CA HIS A 182 -23.37 0.78 14.13
C HIS A 182 -24.26 0.70 12.89
N LEU A 183 -25.13 -0.30 12.83
CA LEU A 183 -26.17 -0.41 11.80
C LEU A 183 -27.47 0.14 12.36
N LEU A 184 -28.18 0.96 11.60
CA LEU A 184 -29.49 1.47 12.02
C LEU A 184 -30.52 0.35 12.17
N SER A 185 -30.58 -0.53 11.19
CA SER A 185 -31.55 -1.63 11.13
C SER A 185 -30.83 -2.93 10.75
N PRO A 186 -30.47 -3.80 11.72
CA PRO A 186 -29.93 -5.12 11.38
C PRO A 186 -31.02 -5.96 10.70
N GLY A 187 -30.70 -6.61 9.58
CA GLY A 187 -31.64 -7.44 8.82
C GLY A 187 -32.06 -8.71 9.55
N SER A 188 -31.33 -9.13 10.59
CA SER A 188 -31.72 -10.21 11.51
C SER A 188 -31.04 -10.12 12.87
N VAL A 189 -31.58 -10.83 13.87
CA VAL A 189 -30.95 -11.01 15.19
C VAL A 189 -29.54 -11.62 15.08
N GLY A 190 -29.34 -12.53 14.12
CA GLY A 190 -28.04 -13.13 13.85
C GLY A 190 -27.03 -12.15 13.26
N GLU A 191 -27.47 -11.23 12.40
CA GLU A 191 -26.62 -10.17 11.85
C GLU A 191 -26.18 -9.20 12.94
N GLN A 192 -27.10 -8.78 13.82
CA GLN A 192 -26.75 -7.92 14.95
C GLN A 192 -25.69 -8.57 15.84
N ALA A 193 -25.88 -9.84 16.23
CA ALA A 193 -24.92 -10.59 17.04
C ALA A 193 -23.56 -10.75 16.35
N TYR A 194 -23.53 -10.94 15.03
CA TYR A 194 -22.29 -10.97 14.25
C TYR A 194 -21.54 -9.63 14.33
N TRP A 195 -22.25 -8.51 14.17
CA TRP A 195 -21.63 -7.18 14.24
C TRP A 195 -21.17 -6.82 15.66
N ASP A 196 -21.92 -7.20 16.70
CA ASP A 196 -21.48 -7.09 18.09
C ASP A 196 -20.16 -7.85 18.32
N TYR A 197 -20.08 -9.07 17.80
CA TYR A 197 -18.87 -9.86 17.86
C TYR A 197 -17.70 -9.21 17.10
N GLN A 198 -17.90 -8.71 15.88
CA GLN A 198 -16.85 -8.04 15.11
C GLN A 198 -16.33 -6.77 15.81
N ARG A 199 -17.23 -5.99 16.40
CA ARG A 199 -16.87 -4.80 17.19
C ARG A 199 -16.00 -5.17 18.39
N GLU A 200 -16.40 -6.20 19.12
CA GLU A 200 -15.64 -6.68 20.27
C GLU A 200 -14.23 -7.16 19.86
N VAL A 201 -14.11 -7.86 18.73
CA VAL A 201 -12.81 -8.24 18.17
C VAL A 201 -11.96 -7.00 17.87
N LYS A 202 -12.51 -5.99 17.18
CA LYS A 202 -11.77 -4.75 16.89
C LYS A 202 -11.34 -3.99 18.15
N ARG A 203 -12.20 -3.93 19.16
CA ARG A 203 -11.85 -3.34 20.47
C ARG A 203 -10.65 -4.05 21.08
N CYS A 204 -10.67 -5.38 21.09
CA CYS A 204 -9.55 -6.16 21.62
C CYS A 204 -8.27 -5.99 20.76
N GLU A 205 -8.39 -5.86 19.43
CA GLU A 205 -7.25 -5.57 18.54
C GLU A 205 -6.63 -4.19 18.86
N ALA A 206 -7.47 -3.19 19.09
CA ALA A 206 -7.04 -1.86 19.50
C ALA A 206 -6.29 -1.90 20.84
N GLU A 207 -6.81 -2.64 21.82
CA GLU A 207 -6.15 -2.88 23.12
C GLU A 207 -4.78 -3.58 22.98
N MET A 208 -4.63 -4.48 22.00
CA MET A 208 -3.35 -5.14 21.70
C MET A 208 -2.32 -4.23 21.00
N GLY A 209 -2.74 -3.08 20.48
CA GLY A 209 -1.83 -2.06 19.95
C GLY A 209 -2.48 -1.10 18.96
N ALA A 210 -3.28 -1.62 18.03
CA ALA A 210 -3.97 -0.82 17.03
C ALA A 210 -5.17 -1.59 16.44
N PRO A 211 -6.31 -0.92 16.19
CA PRO A 211 -7.39 -1.53 15.41
C PRO A 211 -6.86 -1.88 14.02
N LEU A 212 -7.15 -3.08 13.53
CA LEU A 212 -6.72 -3.50 12.18
C LEU A 212 -7.60 -2.83 11.12
N GLY A 213 -7.20 -1.62 10.73
CA GLY A 213 -7.92 -0.76 9.80
C GLY A 213 -9.11 -0.04 10.44
N ALA A 214 -9.57 1.01 9.77
CA ALA A 214 -10.76 1.75 10.12
C ALA A 214 -12.04 1.04 9.62
N HIS A 215 -13.20 1.59 9.97
CA HIS A 215 -14.42 1.35 9.20
C HIS A 215 -14.53 2.47 8.17
N GLY A 216 -14.78 2.14 6.89
CA GLY A 216 -14.97 3.14 5.83
C GLY A 216 -16.03 4.21 6.17
N ALA A 217 -17.04 3.83 6.96
CA ALA A 217 -18.10 4.69 7.46
C ALA A 217 -17.59 6.02 8.06
N PHE A 218 -16.59 5.97 8.96
CA PHE A 218 -16.00 7.18 9.54
C PHE A 218 -14.67 6.93 10.27
N TYR A 219 -13.65 7.70 9.89
CA TYR A 219 -12.37 7.77 10.61
C TYR A 219 -11.62 9.05 10.28
N LEU A 220 -10.65 9.40 11.12
CA LEU A 220 -9.82 10.58 10.96
C LEU A 220 -8.34 10.21 10.98
N ILE A 221 -7.54 10.98 10.24
CA ILE A 221 -6.09 10.84 10.17
C ILE A 221 -5.39 12.19 10.34
N ARG A 222 -4.18 12.16 10.88
CA ARG A 222 -3.29 13.31 10.84
C ARG A 222 -2.79 13.51 9.41
N LYS A 223 -3.10 14.65 8.79
CA LYS A 223 -2.85 14.91 7.37
C LYS A 223 -1.37 14.79 7.00
N SER A 224 -0.47 15.21 7.90
CA SER A 224 0.98 15.15 7.70
C SER A 224 1.55 13.74 7.56
N LEU A 225 0.80 12.70 7.96
CA LEU A 225 1.23 11.30 7.91
C LEU A 225 0.71 10.56 6.68
N PHE A 226 -0.18 11.19 5.91
CA PHE A 226 -0.75 10.59 4.72
C PHE A 226 0.31 10.37 3.64
N ARG A 227 0.32 9.17 3.07
CA ARG A 227 1.10 8.83 1.89
C ARG A 227 0.14 8.43 0.78
N ARG A 228 0.41 8.93 -0.43
CA ARG A 228 -0.39 8.64 -1.62
C ARG A 228 -0.49 7.12 -1.81
N MET A 229 -1.71 6.63 -1.92
CA MET A 229 -2.01 5.23 -2.13
C MET A 229 -1.74 4.83 -3.60
N PRO A 230 -1.29 3.60 -3.88
CA PRO A 230 -1.31 3.08 -5.24
C PRO A 230 -2.73 3.07 -5.81
N GLU A 231 -2.91 3.38 -7.09
CA GLU A 231 -4.23 3.49 -7.72
C GLU A 231 -5.02 2.16 -7.73
N ASP A 232 -4.33 1.02 -7.69
CA ASP A 232 -4.97 -0.30 -7.61
C ASP A 232 -5.43 -0.69 -6.19
N THR A 233 -5.40 0.24 -5.22
CA THR A 233 -5.84 -0.02 -3.84
C THR A 233 -7.32 -0.41 -3.80
N ILE A 234 -7.64 -1.54 -3.15
CA ILE A 234 -9.03 -2.02 -3.02
C ILE A 234 -9.70 -1.51 -1.74
N ASN A 235 -8.92 -1.38 -0.66
CA ASN A 235 -9.41 -1.05 0.68
C ASN A 235 -8.56 0.10 1.26
N ASP A 236 -8.96 1.33 0.99
CA ASP A 236 -8.33 2.55 1.51
C ASP A 236 -8.46 2.66 3.04
N ASP A 237 -9.63 2.31 3.57
CA ASP A 237 -9.97 2.24 5.00
C ASP A 237 -9.04 1.35 5.84
N PHE A 238 -8.40 0.37 5.20
CA PHE A 238 -7.36 -0.44 5.82
C PHE A 238 -5.96 0.09 5.54
N VAL A 239 -5.66 0.44 4.29
CA VAL A 239 -4.30 0.80 3.86
C VAL A 239 -3.84 2.09 4.52
N ILE A 240 -4.68 3.13 4.58
CA ILE A 240 -4.31 4.42 5.15
C ILE A 240 -3.98 4.29 6.65
N PRO A 241 -4.88 3.76 7.51
CA PRO A 241 -4.56 3.64 8.94
C PRO A 241 -3.33 2.77 9.20
N MET A 242 -3.21 1.65 8.48
CA MET A 242 -2.14 0.70 8.75
C MET A 242 -0.79 1.18 8.23
N ASP A 243 -0.73 2.01 7.17
CA ASP A 243 0.51 2.68 6.78
C ASP A 243 0.96 3.68 7.87
N ILE A 244 0.03 4.44 8.44
CA ILE A 244 0.34 5.35 9.56
C ILE A 244 0.83 4.58 10.80
N VAL A 245 0.21 3.44 11.13
CA VAL A 245 0.69 2.54 12.19
C VAL A 245 2.08 1.97 11.85
N ALA A 246 2.32 1.63 10.60
CA ALA A 246 3.63 1.14 10.15
C ALA A 246 4.73 2.22 10.23
N GLN A 247 4.36 3.50 10.18
CA GLN A 247 5.25 4.64 10.43
C GLN A 247 5.59 4.83 11.93
N GLY A 248 4.90 4.12 12.84
CA GLY A 248 5.16 4.14 14.28
C GLY A 248 4.16 4.96 15.10
N TYR A 249 3.08 5.46 14.49
CA TYR A 249 2.03 6.21 15.18
C TYR A 249 0.93 5.30 15.72
N ARG A 250 0.22 5.77 16.75
CA ARG A 250 -0.92 5.05 17.33
C ARG A 250 -2.19 5.28 16.52
N ALA A 251 -2.99 4.22 16.44
CA ALA A 251 -4.37 4.25 15.98
C ALA A 251 -5.29 3.96 17.17
N ILE A 252 -6.20 4.90 17.45
CA ILE A 252 -7.14 4.82 18.57
C ILE A 252 -8.49 4.35 18.05
N TYR A 253 -9.14 3.47 18.83
CA TYR A 253 -10.55 3.15 18.63
C TYR A 253 -11.37 3.91 19.66
N GLU A 254 -12.20 4.85 19.23
CA GLU A 254 -12.96 5.76 20.11
C GLU A 254 -14.46 5.40 20.10
N PRO A 255 -14.97 4.71 21.14
CA PRO A 255 -16.36 4.26 21.20
C PRO A 255 -17.39 5.39 21.24
N ASN A 256 -16.99 6.60 21.65
CA ASN A 256 -17.90 7.73 21.76
C ASN A 256 -18.17 8.41 20.42
N ILE A 257 -17.27 8.27 19.46
CA ILE A 257 -17.50 8.70 18.07
C ILE A 257 -18.35 7.62 17.40
N ARG A 258 -19.60 7.90 17.07
CA ARG A 258 -20.50 6.92 16.45
C ARG A 258 -20.73 7.20 14.97
N ALA A 259 -20.61 6.17 14.15
CA ALA A 259 -20.98 6.15 12.75
C ALA A 259 -22.12 5.15 12.54
N LEU A 260 -23.26 5.63 12.09
CA LEU A 260 -24.51 4.90 11.92
C LEU A 260 -24.78 4.67 10.43
N GLU A 261 -24.67 3.42 10.01
CA GLU A 261 -24.87 2.98 8.62
C GLU A 261 -26.36 2.85 8.29
N LEU A 262 -26.78 3.55 7.22
CA LEU A 262 -28.14 3.55 6.70
C LEU A 262 -28.38 2.46 5.64
N GLU A 263 -27.32 2.08 4.91
CA GLU A 263 -27.44 1.14 3.79
C GLU A 263 -27.80 -0.26 4.28
N HIS A 264 -28.79 -0.88 3.64
CA HIS A 264 -29.14 -2.28 3.84
C HIS A 264 -28.42 -3.15 2.82
N ALA A 265 -27.68 -4.17 3.27
CA ALA A 265 -27.02 -5.09 2.36
C ALA A 265 -28.05 -5.92 1.57
N ALA A 266 -28.22 -5.63 0.28
CA ALA A 266 -29.05 -6.45 -0.60
C ALA A 266 -28.41 -7.84 -0.83
N ASP A 267 -29.17 -8.92 -0.60
CA ASP A 267 -28.72 -10.32 -0.72
C ASP A 267 -28.17 -10.68 -2.12
N SER A 268 -28.62 -9.98 -3.17
CA SER A 268 -28.26 -10.26 -4.56
C SER A 268 -26.80 -9.89 -4.92
N GLN A 269 -26.14 -9.03 -4.14
CA GLN A 269 -24.78 -8.55 -4.41
C GLN A 269 -23.69 -9.11 -3.47
N ASP A 270 -24.07 -9.95 -2.49
CA ASP A 270 -23.16 -10.40 -1.44
C ASP A 270 -21.95 -11.19 -1.96
N ARG A 271 -22.12 -11.98 -3.02
CA ARG A 271 -21.04 -12.79 -3.60
C ARG A 271 -19.95 -11.93 -4.24
N SER A 272 -20.33 -10.92 -5.03
CA SER A 272 -19.39 -10.00 -5.67
C SER A 272 -18.63 -9.19 -4.62
N ARG A 273 -19.33 -8.75 -3.57
CA ARG A 273 -18.73 -8.09 -2.40
C ARG A 273 -17.70 -9.00 -1.72
N ARG A 274 -18.02 -10.26 -1.43
CA ARG A 274 -17.10 -11.23 -0.80
C ARG A 274 -15.85 -11.51 -1.64
N LYS A 275 -16.00 -11.63 -2.96
CA LYS A 275 -14.84 -11.77 -3.87
C LYS A 275 -13.92 -10.55 -3.81
N ARG A 276 -14.49 -9.34 -3.82
CA ARG A 276 -13.73 -8.08 -3.65
C ARG A 276 -13.01 -8.04 -2.31
N ILE A 277 -13.67 -8.43 -1.22
CA ILE A 277 -13.07 -8.52 0.12
C ILE A 277 -11.91 -9.53 0.14
N GLY A 278 -12.04 -10.69 -0.50
CA GLY A 278 -10.96 -11.67 -0.63
C GLY A 278 -9.73 -11.12 -1.35
N ALA A 279 -9.94 -10.49 -2.51
CA ALA A 279 -8.88 -9.79 -3.25
C ALA A 279 -8.21 -8.68 -2.41
N GLY A 280 -9.02 -7.89 -1.71
CA GLY A 280 -8.56 -6.84 -0.79
C GLY A 280 -7.69 -7.38 0.34
N ASN A 281 -8.13 -8.44 1.03
CA ASN A 281 -7.36 -9.07 2.11
C ASN A 281 -5.98 -9.59 1.62
N LEU A 282 -5.92 -10.20 0.43
CA LEU A 282 -4.64 -10.63 -0.15
C LEU A 282 -3.74 -9.43 -0.49
N GLN A 283 -4.31 -8.38 -1.08
CA GLN A 283 -3.56 -7.16 -1.39
C GLN A 283 -3.00 -6.49 -0.12
N GLN A 284 -3.82 -6.38 0.93
CA GLN A 284 -3.41 -5.88 2.26
C GLN A 284 -2.23 -6.68 2.80
N LEU A 285 -2.31 -8.02 2.79
CA LEU A 285 -1.24 -8.90 3.25
C LEU A 285 0.06 -8.70 2.45
N ILE A 286 -0.02 -8.58 1.12
CA ILE A 286 1.17 -8.40 0.28
C ILE A 286 1.84 -7.05 0.55
N ARG A 287 1.06 -5.96 0.62
CA ARG A 287 1.59 -4.60 0.77
C ARG A 287 2.13 -4.33 2.18
N LEU A 288 1.43 -4.86 3.19
CA LEU A 288 1.74 -4.65 4.60
C LEU A 288 2.44 -5.86 5.23
N ARG A 289 3.05 -6.74 4.43
CA ARG A 289 3.76 -7.95 4.93
C ARG A 289 4.83 -7.66 5.99
N HIS A 290 5.42 -6.46 5.96
CA HIS A 290 6.41 -6.04 6.93
C HIS A 290 5.82 -5.86 8.35
N MET A 291 4.49 -5.72 8.47
CA MET A 291 3.80 -5.67 9.76
C MET A 291 3.83 -7.00 10.52
N LEU A 292 4.19 -8.11 9.85
CA LEU A 292 4.46 -9.40 10.48
C LEU A 292 5.77 -9.43 11.28
N LEU A 293 6.62 -8.40 11.15
CA LEU A 293 7.90 -8.36 11.86
C LEU A 293 7.69 -8.17 13.37
N PRO A 294 8.47 -8.85 14.23
CA PRO A 294 8.33 -8.79 15.69
C PRO A 294 8.40 -7.37 16.29
N ARG A 295 9.01 -6.41 15.59
CA ARG A 295 9.09 -5.00 16.04
C ARG A 295 7.71 -4.36 16.26
N PHE A 296 6.66 -4.87 15.62
CA PHE A 296 5.29 -4.38 15.74
C PHE A 296 4.49 -5.03 16.88
N LYS A 297 5.11 -5.91 17.69
CA LYS A 297 4.56 -6.48 18.92
C LYS A 297 3.13 -7.01 18.74
N GLY A 298 2.15 -6.52 19.51
CA GLY A 298 0.76 -6.97 19.46
C GLY A 298 0.10 -6.75 18.10
N VAL A 299 0.50 -5.73 17.34
CA VAL A 299 0.01 -5.51 15.96
C VAL A 299 0.51 -6.62 15.03
N ALA A 300 1.73 -7.12 15.21
CA ALA A 300 2.21 -8.27 14.41
C ALA A 300 1.39 -9.54 14.69
N PHE A 301 1.03 -9.75 15.96
CA PHE A 301 0.18 -10.87 16.38
C PHE A 301 -1.23 -10.78 15.79
N THR A 302 -1.91 -9.64 15.96
CA THR A 302 -3.26 -9.46 15.42
C THR A 302 -3.26 -9.47 13.90
N PHE A 303 -2.27 -8.85 13.25
CA PHE A 303 -2.16 -8.87 11.79
C PHE A 303 -1.91 -10.28 11.25
N PHE A 304 -1.04 -11.08 11.89
CA PHE A 304 -0.84 -12.48 11.50
C PHE A 304 -2.13 -13.30 11.67
N SER A 305 -2.70 -13.28 12.86
CA SER A 305 -3.79 -14.19 13.22
C SER A 305 -5.15 -13.77 12.64
N GLY A 306 -5.42 -12.47 12.57
CA GLY A 306 -6.68 -11.90 12.06
C GLY A 306 -6.70 -11.70 10.54
N LYS A 307 -5.55 -11.40 9.92
CA LYS A 307 -5.47 -11.06 8.48
C LYS A 307 -4.67 -12.06 7.66
N ALA A 308 -3.42 -12.35 8.03
CA ALA A 308 -2.58 -13.25 7.23
C ALA A 308 -3.19 -14.66 7.16
N LEU A 309 -3.61 -15.21 8.31
CA LEU A 309 -4.25 -16.52 8.36
C LEU A 309 -5.54 -16.56 7.54
N ARG A 310 -6.36 -15.50 7.60
CA ARG A 310 -7.64 -15.41 6.87
C ARG A 310 -7.50 -15.69 5.37
N VAL A 311 -6.43 -15.18 4.75
CA VAL A 311 -6.14 -15.40 3.32
C VAL A 311 -5.72 -16.85 3.05
N THR A 312 -5.06 -17.49 4.02
CA THR A 312 -4.54 -18.87 3.90
C THR A 312 -5.50 -19.95 4.37
N ILE A 313 -6.56 -19.61 5.13
CA ILE A 313 -7.54 -20.59 5.64
C ILE A 313 -8.12 -21.49 4.54
N PRO A 314 -8.55 -20.99 3.37
CA PRO A 314 -9.05 -21.86 2.32
C PRO A 314 -8.04 -22.95 1.90
N LEU A 315 -6.74 -22.62 1.88
CA LEU A 315 -5.67 -23.57 1.58
C LEU A 315 -5.50 -24.60 2.70
N PHE A 316 -5.58 -24.19 3.96
CA PHE A 316 -5.54 -25.12 5.10
C PHE A 316 -6.77 -26.02 5.16
N MET A 317 -7.96 -25.51 4.80
CA MET A 317 -9.17 -26.33 4.68
C MET A 317 -8.98 -27.43 3.61
N LEU A 318 -8.49 -27.09 2.42
CA LEU A 318 -8.20 -28.06 1.36
C LEU A 318 -7.10 -29.06 1.78
N THR A 319 -6.02 -28.56 2.38
CA THR A 319 -4.90 -29.40 2.86
C THR A 319 -5.38 -30.40 3.90
N SER A 320 -6.22 -29.95 4.84
CA SER A 320 -6.80 -30.83 5.86
C SER A 320 -7.72 -31.89 5.26
N PHE A 321 -8.53 -31.52 4.26
CA PHE A 321 -9.47 -32.41 3.59
C PHE A 321 -8.77 -33.51 2.78
N PHE A 322 -7.87 -33.13 1.88
CA PHE A 322 -7.11 -34.09 1.07
C PHE A 322 -6.13 -34.90 1.92
N GLY A 323 -5.54 -34.29 2.94
CA GLY A 323 -4.70 -34.99 3.92
C GLY A 323 -5.47 -36.08 4.66
N ALA A 324 -6.65 -35.76 5.19
CA ALA A 324 -7.53 -36.72 5.86
C ALA A 324 -8.02 -37.82 4.90
N MET A 325 -8.36 -37.47 3.66
CA MET A 325 -8.76 -38.42 2.61
C MET A 325 -7.68 -39.47 2.36
N ILE A 326 -6.43 -39.05 2.15
CA ILE A 326 -5.31 -39.98 1.87
C ILE A 326 -5.03 -40.85 3.10
N LEU A 327 -5.01 -40.26 4.29
CA LEU A 327 -4.73 -40.96 5.56
C LEU A 327 -5.88 -41.86 6.03
N SER A 328 -7.10 -41.68 5.52
CA SER A 328 -8.27 -42.50 5.88
C SER A 328 -8.09 -43.98 5.58
N THR A 329 -7.31 -44.32 4.55
CA THR A 329 -7.00 -45.70 4.16
C THR A 329 -6.13 -46.45 5.17
N GLN A 330 -5.45 -45.71 6.07
CA GLN A 330 -4.45 -46.23 6.99
C GLN A 330 -4.83 -46.06 8.46
N SER A 331 -5.78 -45.16 8.77
CA SER A 331 -6.16 -44.82 10.14
C SER A 331 -7.64 -44.52 10.25
N THR A 332 -8.28 -45.18 11.22
CA THR A 332 -9.69 -44.98 11.57
C THR A 332 -9.97 -43.54 12.01
N LEU A 333 -9.05 -42.92 12.74
CA LEU A 333 -9.17 -41.51 13.17
C LEU A 333 -9.31 -40.58 11.96
N PHE A 334 -8.41 -40.72 10.97
CA PHE A 334 -8.47 -39.89 9.77
C PHE A 334 -9.66 -40.22 8.87
N ALA A 335 -10.13 -41.48 8.87
CA ALA A 335 -11.38 -41.85 8.19
C ALA A 335 -12.61 -41.16 8.79
N VAL A 336 -12.71 -41.09 10.13
CA VAL A 336 -13.78 -40.37 10.82
C VAL A 336 -13.69 -38.87 10.52
N LEU A 337 -12.50 -38.28 10.63
CA LEU A 337 -12.29 -36.85 10.33
C LEU A 337 -12.65 -36.51 8.88
N PHE A 338 -12.21 -37.33 7.91
CA PHE A 338 -12.55 -37.15 6.51
C PHE A 338 -14.07 -37.22 6.27
N THR A 339 -14.74 -38.20 6.88
CA THR A 339 -16.20 -38.38 6.77
C THR A 339 -16.95 -37.17 7.33
N LEU A 340 -16.52 -36.65 8.50
CA LEU A 340 -17.11 -35.45 9.10
C LEU A 340 -16.91 -34.22 8.22
N GLN A 341 -15.71 -34.03 7.65
CA GLN A 341 -15.44 -32.93 6.73
C GLN A 341 -16.25 -33.05 5.44
N LEU A 342 -16.34 -34.25 4.85
CA LEU A 342 -17.12 -34.51 3.65
C LEU A 342 -18.60 -34.18 3.89
N LEU A 343 -19.18 -34.64 4.99
CA LEU A 343 -20.56 -34.37 5.36
C LEU A 343 -20.80 -32.88 5.63
N GLY A 344 -19.92 -32.23 6.39
CA GLY A 344 -20.01 -30.81 6.71
C GLY A 344 -19.90 -29.92 5.46
N TYR A 345 -18.95 -30.20 4.56
CA TYR A 345 -18.81 -29.46 3.30
C TYR A 345 -19.95 -29.75 2.33
N SER A 346 -20.46 -30.98 2.27
CA SER A 346 -21.61 -31.32 1.43
C SER A 346 -22.88 -30.59 1.88
N LEU A 347 -23.14 -30.55 3.20
CA LEU A 347 -24.23 -29.77 3.77
C LEU A 347 -24.06 -28.27 3.52
N ALA A 348 -22.83 -27.75 3.66
CA ALA A 348 -22.53 -26.36 3.37
C ALA A 348 -22.72 -26.01 1.88
N MET A 349 -22.61 -26.96 0.95
CA MET A 349 -22.82 -26.73 -0.48
C MET A 349 -24.29 -26.88 -0.90
N LEU A 350 -25.15 -27.43 -0.05
CA LEU A 350 -26.55 -27.74 -0.37
C LEU A 350 -27.35 -26.52 -0.90
N PRO A 351 -27.25 -25.30 -0.32
CA PRO A 351 -28.00 -24.15 -0.82
C PRO A 351 -27.56 -23.68 -2.21
N ARG A 352 -26.35 -24.05 -2.67
CA ARG A 352 -25.92 -23.75 -4.05
C ARG A 352 -26.65 -24.60 -5.07
N VAL A 353 -26.91 -25.86 -4.72
CA VAL A 353 -27.59 -26.82 -5.60
C VAL A 353 -29.11 -26.65 -5.50
N LEU A 354 -29.60 -26.34 -4.31
CA LEU A 354 -31.03 -26.14 -4.00
C LEU A 354 -31.26 -24.76 -3.38
N PRO A 355 -31.40 -23.68 -4.18
CA PRO A 355 -31.48 -22.30 -3.70
C PRO A 355 -32.67 -22.00 -2.78
N LYS A 356 -33.70 -22.85 -2.80
CA LYS A 356 -34.91 -22.71 -1.98
C LYS A 356 -34.75 -23.29 -0.56
N VAL A 357 -33.61 -23.91 -0.24
CA VAL A 357 -33.37 -24.53 1.07
C VAL A 357 -32.72 -23.52 2.01
N THR A 358 -33.45 -23.09 3.03
CA THR A 358 -32.90 -22.31 4.13
C THR A 358 -32.37 -23.27 5.20
N LEU A 359 -31.10 -23.09 5.59
CA LEU A 359 -30.45 -23.95 6.58
C LEU A 359 -30.59 -23.36 7.99
N PRO A 360 -31.15 -24.10 8.95
CA PRO A 360 -31.32 -23.61 10.30
C PRO A 360 -30.02 -23.64 11.12
N GLY A 361 -29.89 -22.67 12.03
CA GLY A 361 -28.92 -22.67 13.14
C GLY A 361 -27.46 -22.88 12.75
N ALA A 362 -26.83 -23.91 13.34
CA ALA A 362 -25.40 -24.20 13.16
C ALA A 362 -25.03 -24.58 11.72
N ILE A 363 -25.96 -25.18 10.97
CA ILE A 363 -25.73 -25.57 9.57
C ILE A 363 -25.69 -24.34 8.67
N GLY A 364 -26.54 -23.34 8.94
CA GLY A 364 -26.48 -22.03 8.27
C GLY A 364 -25.17 -21.29 8.56
N SER A 365 -24.69 -21.35 9.80
CA SER A 365 -23.38 -20.77 10.18
C SER A 365 -22.20 -21.46 9.47
N LEU A 366 -22.26 -22.78 9.34
CA LEU A 366 -21.26 -23.58 8.62
C LEU A 366 -21.27 -23.25 7.12
N ASN A 367 -22.46 -23.17 6.50
CA ASN A 367 -22.61 -22.71 5.12
C ASN A 367 -22.00 -21.32 4.91
N TYR A 368 -22.33 -20.35 5.78
CA TYR A 368 -21.80 -18.99 5.69
C TYR A 368 -20.26 -18.95 5.75
N LEU A 369 -19.67 -19.73 6.65
CA LEU A 369 -18.21 -19.84 6.81
C LEU A 369 -17.54 -20.43 5.57
N VAL A 370 -18.04 -21.56 5.08
CA VAL A 370 -17.46 -22.26 3.91
C VAL A 370 -17.64 -21.42 2.64
N GLU A 371 -18.82 -20.84 2.44
CA GLU A 371 -19.11 -19.94 1.31
C GLU A 371 -18.20 -18.70 1.32
N GLY A 372 -18.01 -18.11 2.50
CA GLY A 372 -17.14 -16.96 2.72
C GLY A 372 -15.70 -17.25 2.32
N HIS A 373 -15.13 -18.37 2.80
CA HIS A 373 -13.76 -18.78 2.48
C HIS A 373 -13.58 -19.17 1.02
N PHE A 374 -14.58 -19.84 0.42
CA PHE A 374 -14.53 -20.18 -1.00
C PHE A 374 -14.57 -18.93 -1.89
N SER A 375 -15.48 -18.00 -1.60
CA SER A 375 -15.56 -16.71 -2.33
C SER A 375 -14.30 -15.88 -2.15
N SER A 376 -13.72 -15.87 -0.93
CA SER A 376 -12.44 -15.22 -0.63
C SER A 376 -11.30 -15.82 -1.45
N MET A 377 -11.23 -17.16 -1.55
CA MET A 377 -10.22 -17.87 -2.36
C MET A 377 -10.33 -17.51 -3.84
N LEU A 378 -11.54 -17.49 -4.40
CA LEU A 378 -11.76 -17.06 -5.79
C LEU A 378 -11.30 -15.62 -6.01
N GLY A 379 -11.62 -14.71 -5.09
CA GLY A 379 -11.14 -13.33 -5.13
C GLY A 379 -9.60 -13.21 -5.13
N CYS A 380 -8.93 -14.03 -4.31
CA CYS A 380 -7.48 -14.11 -4.27
C CYS A 380 -6.88 -14.59 -5.61
N VAL A 381 -7.45 -15.66 -6.18
CA VAL A 381 -7.03 -16.21 -7.48
C VAL A 381 -7.23 -15.18 -8.59
N ASP A 382 -8.40 -14.56 -8.66
CA ASP A 382 -8.73 -13.53 -9.65
C ASP A 382 -7.76 -12.34 -9.57
N TYR A 383 -7.43 -11.89 -8.35
CA TYR A 383 -6.47 -10.82 -8.14
C TYR A 383 -5.07 -11.18 -8.66
N VAL A 384 -4.56 -12.37 -8.33
CA VAL A 384 -3.26 -12.84 -8.81
C VAL A 384 -3.26 -13.01 -10.33
N ALA A 385 -4.32 -13.60 -10.90
CA ALA A 385 -4.46 -13.80 -12.33
C ALA A 385 -4.49 -12.46 -13.10
N LYS A 386 -5.27 -11.48 -12.63
CA LYS A 386 -5.30 -10.11 -13.20
C LYS A 386 -3.93 -9.45 -13.14
N LYS A 387 -3.21 -9.57 -12.01
CA LYS A 387 -1.86 -8.99 -11.85
C LYS A 387 -0.84 -9.65 -12.77
N LEU A 388 -0.90 -10.98 -12.94
CA LEU A 388 -0.04 -11.72 -13.87
C LEU A 388 -0.35 -11.35 -15.33
N LYS A 389 -1.63 -11.18 -15.69
CA LYS A 389 -2.07 -10.74 -17.02
C LYS A 389 -1.61 -9.31 -17.31
N LYS A 390 -1.81 -8.38 -16.38
CA LYS A 390 -1.36 -6.97 -16.49
C LYS A 390 0.17 -6.89 -16.66
N LYS A 391 0.93 -7.66 -15.88
CA LYS A 391 2.41 -7.72 -16.01
C LYS A 391 2.88 -8.25 -17.38
N ARG A 392 2.13 -9.16 -18.01
CA ARG A 392 2.44 -9.67 -19.37
C ARG A 392 2.15 -8.64 -20.46
N LEU A 393 1.19 -7.73 -20.26
CA LEU A 393 0.79 -6.72 -21.25
C LEU A 393 1.71 -5.47 -21.27
N THR A 394 2.57 -5.28 -20.27
CA THR A 394 3.39 -4.08 -20.11
C THR A 394 4.89 -4.29 -20.33
N CYS A 395 5.35 -5.51 -20.62
CA CYS A 395 6.77 -5.83 -20.68
C CYS A 395 7.13 -6.41 -22.05
N PHE A 396 7.91 -5.66 -22.84
CA PHE A 396 8.50 -6.15 -24.10
C PHE A 396 9.52 -7.28 -23.87
N VAL A 397 10.03 -7.40 -22.65
CA VAL A 397 10.99 -8.44 -22.24
C VAL A 397 10.26 -9.71 -21.84
N SER A 398 10.67 -10.85 -22.43
CA SER A 398 10.14 -12.17 -22.07
C SER A 398 10.29 -12.44 -20.56
N PRO A 399 9.28 -13.04 -19.87
CA PRO A 399 9.37 -13.34 -18.44
C PRO A 399 10.59 -14.16 -18.06
N TRP A 400 11.00 -15.09 -18.93
CA TRP A 400 12.18 -15.95 -18.73
C TRP A 400 13.49 -15.15 -18.78
N VAL A 401 13.60 -14.20 -19.73
CA VAL A 401 14.76 -13.30 -19.83
C VAL A 401 14.81 -12.38 -18.62
N SER A 402 13.67 -11.83 -18.19
CA SER A 402 13.58 -11.00 -16.99
C SER A 402 14.02 -11.75 -15.72
N ALA A 403 13.57 -13.00 -15.56
CA ALA A 403 13.96 -13.85 -14.44
C ALA A 403 15.45 -14.22 -14.50
N GLY A 404 15.95 -14.64 -15.67
CA GLY A 404 17.36 -14.96 -15.90
C GLY A 404 18.27 -13.76 -15.63
N LYS A 405 17.91 -12.59 -16.17
CA LYS A 405 18.63 -11.33 -15.91
C LYS A 405 18.65 -10.97 -14.45
N ARG A 406 17.52 -11.13 -13.75
CA ARG A 406 17.47 -10.88 -12.31
C ARG A 406 18.39 -11.81 -11.53
N PHE A 407 18.43 -13.09 -11.87
CA PHE A 407 19.33 -14.05 -11.25
C PHE A 407 20.80 -13.67 -11.49
N PHE A 408 21.15 -13.39 -12.75
CA PHE A 408 22.49 -12.94 -13.14
C PHE A 408 22.92 -11.66 -12.40
N ASP A 409 22.04 -10.68 -12.30
CA ASP A 409 22.28 -9.43 -11.57
C ASP A 409 22.55 -9.65 -10.08
N ILE A 410 21.75 -10.51 -9.42
CA ILE A 410 21.92 -10.80 -7.99
C ILE A 410 23.26 -11.50 -7.74
N VAL A 411 23.58 -12.53 -8.54
CA VAL A 411 24.83 -13.28 -8.40
C VAL A 411 26.02 -12.37 -8.66
N GLY A 412 26.02 -11.65 -9.78
CA GLY A 412 27.11 -10.74 -10.15
C GLY A 412 27.29 -9.61 -9.14
N ALA A 413 26.21 -8.97 -8.69
CA ALA A 413 26.32 -7.91 -7.69
C ALA A 413 26.81 -8.42 -6.33
N SER A 414 26.39 -9.62 -5.92
CA SER A 414 26.87 -10.24 -4.69
C SER A 414 28.36 -10.55 -4.76
N VAL A 415 28.83 -11.15 -5.86
CA VAL A 415 30.26 -11.45 -6.08
C VAL A 415 31.08 -10.16 -6.06
N LEU A 416 30.67 -9.15 -6.83
CA LEU A 416 31.38 -7.86 -6.90
C LEU A 416 31.41 -7.16 -5.53
N LEU A 417 30.31 -7.19 -4.76
CA LEU A 417 30.29 -6.61 -3.42
C LEU A 417 31.25 -7.32 -2.46
N VAL A 418 31.30 -8.65 -2.47
CA VAL A 418 32.26 -9.40 -1.63
C VAL A 418 33.69 -9.05 -2.02
N VAL A 419 34.01 -9.13 -3.31
CA VAL A 419 35.37 -8.87 -3.84
C VAL A 419 35.83 -7.44 -3.53
N PHE A 420 34.94 -6.45 -3.71
CA PHE A 420 35.30 -5.04 -3.49
C PHE A 420 35.01 -4.53 -2.07
N SER A 421 34.38 -5.33 -1.20
CA SER A 421 34.09 -4.92 0.19
C SER A 421 35.30 -4.42 0.97
N PRO A 422 36.53 -4.96 0.82
CA PRO A 422 37.69 -4.42 1.53
C PRO A 422 38.07 -3.00 1.11
N LEU A 423 37.67 -2.57 -0.10
CA LEU A 423 37.92 -1.21 -0.58
C LEU A 423 36.97 -0.17 0.03
N PHE A 424 35.79 -0.57 0.48
CA PHE A 424 34.79 0.37 1.02
C PHE A 424 35.30 1.17 2.23
N PRO A 425 35.90 0.56 3.28
CA PRO A 425 36.45 1.32 4.39
C PRO A 425 37.64 2.21 3.99
N LEU A 426 38.49 1.75 3.05
CA LEU A 426 39.61 2.53 2.53
C LEU A 426 39.13 3.79 1.80
N MET A 427 38.13 3.65 0.93
CA MET A 427 37.53 4.78 0.22
C MET A 427 36.77 5.70 1.17
N ALA A 428 36.07 5.15 2.16
CA ALA A 428 35.39 5.94 3.19
C ALA A 428 36.39 6.81 3.98
N LEU A 429 37.53 6.25 4.37
CA LEU A 429 38.61 6.97 5.04
C LEU A 429 39.19 8.06 4.13
N ALA A 430 39.54 7.72 2.88
CA ALA A 430 40.09 8.69 1.92
C ALA A 430 39.15 9.88 1.69
N ILE A 431 37.85 9.65 1.56
CA ILE A 431 36.82 10.70 1.38
C ILE A 431 36.71 11.59 2.63
N LYS A 432 36.78 10.99 3.83
CA LYS A 432 36.73 11.71 5.11
C LYS A 432 37.97 12.57 5.36
N LEU A 433 39.14 12.12 4.90
CA LEU A 433 40.39 12.87 4.97
C LEU A 433 40.42 14.02 3.94
N ASP A 434 39.81 13.84 2.77
CA ASP A 434 39.79 14.84 1.69
C ASP A 434 38.75 15.95 1.90
N SER A 435 37.59 15.65 2.49
CA SER A 435 36.50 16.64 2.69
C SER A 435 35.55 16.32 3.85
N LYS A 436 35.01 17.37 4.50
CA LYS A 436 33.98 17.24 5.54
C LYS A 436 32.64 16.78 4.95
N GLY A 437 31.84 16.05 5.73
CA GLY A 437 30.48 15.58 5.37
C GLY A 437 30.30 14.04 5.29
N PRO A 438 29.20 13.52 4.72
CA PRO A 438 28.89 12.08 4.61
C PRO A 438 29.73 11.35 3.54
N VAL A 439 30.04 10.05 3.75
CA VAL A 439 30.83 9.26 2.78
C VAL A 439 30.05 8.97 1.49
N PHE A 440 28.77 8.64 1.65
CA PHE A 440 27.89 8.32 0.54
C PHE A 440 27.15 9.56 0.05
N TYR A 441 27.01 9.64 -1.26
CA TYR A 441 26.12 10.58 -1.94
C TYR A 441 24.87 9.83 -2.40
N GLN A 442 23.71 10.44 -2.19
CA GLN A 442 22.39 9.94 -2.57
C GLN A 442 21.74 10.94 -3.52
N GLN A 443 21.05 10.43 -4.54
CA GLN A 443 20.33 11.27 -5.48
C GLN A 443 19.15 10.53 -6.09
N THR A 444 18.01 11.20 -6.15
CA THR A 444 16.81 10.65 -6.78
C THR A 444 17.00 10.51 -8.28
N ARG A 445 16.67 9.32 -8.79
CA ARG A 445 16.78 8.95 -10.19
C ARG A 445 15.51 8.27 -10.69
N VAL A 446 15.29 8.40 -12.00
CA VAL A 446 14.22 7.68 -12.70
C VAL A 446 14.66 6.23 -12.92
N GLY A 447 13.84 5.32 -12.40
CA GLY A 447 14.01 3.88 -12.43
C GLY A 447 13.24 3.22 -13.57
N LEU A 448 12.75 2.01 -13.32
CA LEU A 448 11.89 1.29 -14.25
C LEU A 448 10.62 2.09 -14.55
N ILE A 449 10.27 2.20 -15.83
CA ILE A 449 9.00 2.77 -16.28
C ILE A 449 8.08 1.66 -16.78
N THR A 450 6.80 1.82 -16.52
CA THR A 450 5.72 1.02 -17.09
C THR A 450 4.64 1.98 -17.60
N LYS A 451 3.70 1.47 -18.38
CA LYS A 451 2.59 2.30 -18.91
C LYS A 451 1.87 3.13 -17.84
N ASP A 452 1.73 2.57 -16.63
CA ASP A 452 0.93 3.18 -15.56
C ASP A 452 1.75 3.67 -14.37
N TYR A 453 3.08 3.54 -14.41
CA TYR A 453 3.92 3.80 -13.23
C TYR A 453 5.37 4.12 -13.60
N VAL A 454 5.90 5.17 -12.98
CA VAL A 454 7.32 5.56 -13.04
C VAL A 454 7.92 5.30 -11.65
N GLN A 455 8.93 4.43 -11.59
CA GLN A 455 9.65 4.20 -10.34
C GLN A 455 10.68 5.29 -10.10
N LEU A 456 10.66 5.94 -8.94
CA LEU A 456 11.78 6.77 -8.46
C LEU A 456 12.58 6.01 -7.42
N PHE A 457 13.91 6.15 -7.42
CA PHE A 457 14.78 5.52 -6.43
C PHE A 457 16.00 6.38 -6.12
N GLU A 458 16.61 6.14 -4.96
CA GLU A 458 17.85 6.81 -4.54
C GLU A 458 19.08 6.02 -4.99
N ILE A 459 19.90 6.62 -5.85
CA ILE A 459 21.16 6.00 -6.29
C ILE A 459 22.24 6.18 -5.23
N TYR A 460 23.00 5.13 -4.91
CA TYR A 460 24.12 5.21 -3.98
C TYR A 460 25.45 5.38 -4.71
N LYS A 461 26.24 6.38 -4.31
CA LYS A 461 27.61 6.58 -4.80
C LYS A 461 28.56 6.95 -3.67
N PHE A 462 29.86 6.77 -3.87
CA PHE A 462 30.83 7.46 -3.04
C PHE A 462 30.86 8.95 -3.40
N ARG A 463 31.00 9.81 -2.39
CA ARG A 463 31.08 11.25 -2.62
C ARG A 463 32.38 11.60 -3.37
N SER A 464 32.23 12.20 -4.54
CA SER A 464 33.33 12.71 -5.38
C SER A 464 33.33 14.23 -5.57
N MET A 465 32.34 14.94 -5.03
CA MET A 465 32.20 16.40 -5.09
C MET A 465 32.03 16.98 -3.69
N ARG A 466 32.34 18.27 -3.51
CA ARG A 466 32.14 18.96 -2.23
C ARG A 466 30.65 18.99 -1.85
N SER A 467 30.35 19.05 -0.55
CA SER A 467 28.98 19.00 -0.03
C SER A 467 28.12 20.21 -0.41
N ASP A 468 28.76 21.35 -0.70
CA ASP A 468 28.16 22.61 -1.15
C ASP A 468 28.04 22.72 -2.68
N ALA A 469 28.47 21.70 -3.43
CA ALA A 469 28.60 21.73 -4.89
C ALA A 469 27.29 22.03 -5.66
N GLU A 470 26.13 21.72 -5.09
CA GLU A 470 24.82 21.98 -5.72
C GLU A 470 24.11 23.23 -5.16
N GLN A 471 24.63 23.87 -4.09
CA GLN A 471 24.00 25.04 -3.47
C GLN A 471 24.10 26.32 -4.32
N VAL A 472 25.13 26.44 -5.16
CA VAL A 472 25.40 27.65 -5.96
C VAL A 472 24.89 27.56 -7.40
N SER A 473 24.80 26.35 -7.98
CA SER A 473 24.49 26.17 -9.42
C SER A 473 23.18 25.45 -9.73
N GLY A 474 22.54 24.81 -8.75
CA GLY A 474 21.47 23.85 -9.01
C GLY A 474 21.95 22.62 -9.80
N ALA A 475 21.00 21.87 -10.38
CA ALA A 475 21.25 20.68 -11.18
C ALA A 475 21.89 21.05 -12.54
N VAL A 476 23.20 20.88 -12.68
CA VAL A 476 23.92 21.16 -13.94
C VAL A 476 24.75 19.93 -14.33
N TRP A 477 24.87 19.65 -15.63
CA TRP A 477 25.77 18.59 -16.13
C TRP A 477 27.22 18.87 -15.72
N ALA A 478 27.95 17.81 -15.36
CA ALA A 478 29.34 17.93 -14.95
C ALA A 478 30.24 18.15 -16.17
N THR A 479 31.04 19.22 -16.17
CA THR A 479 32.02 19.50 -17.22
C THR A 479 33.35 18.78 -16.96
N LYS A 480 34.18 18.57 -17.99
CA LYS A 480 35.44 17.80 -17.93
C LYS A 480 36.48 18.29 -16.91
N GLN A 481 36.36 19.53 -16.42
CA GLN A 481 37.24 20.11 -15.40
C GLN A 481 36.45 20.88 -14.33
N ASP A 482 35.45 20.22 -13.75
CA ASP A 482 34.59 20.81 -12.74
C ASP A 482 35.35 21.09 -11.43
N LYS A 483 35.43 22.38 -11.04
CA LYS A 483 36.11 22.85 -9.81
C LYS A 483 35.47 22.29 -8.52
N ARG A 484 34.27 21.73 -8.61
CA ARG A 484 33.53 21.14 -7.47
C ARG A 484 34.00 19.74 -7.11
N ILE A 485 34.83 19.10 -7.93
CA ILE A 485 35.35 17.73 -7.72
C ILE A 485 36.52 17.77 -6.73
N THR A 486 36.52 16.87 -5.73
CA THR A 486 37.60 16.78 -4.73
C THR A 486 38.81 16.02 -5.29
N CYS A 487 39.96 16.06 -4.62
CA CYS A 487 41.18 15.40 -5.09
C CYS A 487 41.00 13.88 -5.15
N VAL A 488 40.44 13.28 -4.11
CA VAL A 488 40.06 11.85 -4.10
C VAL A 488 38.92 11.59 -5.09
N GLY A 489 37.99 12.55 -5.21
CA GLY A 489 36.88 12.48 -6.18
C GLY A 489 37.32 12.33 -7.64
N LYS A 490 38.44 12.97 -8.04
CA LYS A 490 39.03 12.80 -9.38
C LYS A 490 39.47 11.35 -9.62
N PHE A 491 40.13 10.74 -8.65
CA PHE A 491 40.54 9.33 -8.72
C PHE A 491 39.33 8.40 -8.79
N LEU A 492 38.35 8.60 -7.90
CA LEU A 492 37.13 7.79 -7.84
C LEU A 492 36.35 7.81 -9.15
N ARG A 493 36.20 8.99 -9.79
CA ARG A 493 35.51 9.14 -11.08
C ARG A 493 36.29 8.56 -12.25
N LYS A 494 37.60 8.76 -12.30
CA LYS A 494 38.46 8.21 -13.36
C LYS A 494 38.41 6.68 -13.38
N THR A 495 38.37 6.08 -12.19
CA THR A 495 38.34 4.62 -12.00
C THR A 495 36.93 4.04 -11.88
N ARG A 496 35.87 4.87 -11.91
CA ARG A 496 34.47 4.48 -11.67
C ARG A 496 34.21 3.81 -10.31
N ILE A 497 35.17 3.86 -9.39
CA ILE A 497 35.02 3.31 -8.04
C ILE A 497 33.90 4.03 -7.29
N ASP A 498 33.60 5.29 -7.66
CA ASP A 498 32.47 6.04 -7.09
C ASP A 498 31.11 5.37 -7.29
N GLU A 499 30.98 4.49 -8.28
CA GLU A 499 29.73 3.83 -8.65
C GLU A 499 29.54 2.44 -7.99
N LEU A 500 30.55 1.89 -7.30
CA LEU A 500 30.44 0.59 -6.63
C LEU A 500 29.29 0.48 -5.61
N PRO A 501 28.92 1.52 -4.83
CA PRO A 501 27.78 1.41 -3.92
C PRO A 501 26.44 1.15 -4.63
N GLN A 502 26.33 1.40 -5.94
CA GLN A 502 25.14 1.09 -6.74
C GLN A 502 24.84 -0.41 -6.81
N LEU A 503 25.82 -1.28 -6.52
CA LEU A 503 25.59 -2.73 -6.41
C LEU A 503 24.52 -3.05 -5.34
N ILE A 504 24.37 -2.20 -4.32
CA ILE A 504 23.29 -2.31 -3.32
C ILE A 504 21.92 -2.04 -3.98
N ASN A 505 21.82 -1.07 -4.89
CA ASN A 505 20.59 -0.81 -5.66
C ASN A 505 20.25 -1.99 -6.57
N VAL A 506 21.26 -2.65 -7.14
CA VAL A 506 21.07 -3.89 -7.90
C VAL A 506 20.50 -4.98 -7.01
N LEU A 507 21.05 -5.21 -5.81
CA LEU A 507 20.48 -6.20 -4.88
C LEU A 507 19.05 -5.87 -4.44
N LYS A 508 18.72 -4.59 -4.21
CA LYS A 508 17.35 -4.13 -3.92
C LYS A 508 16.38 -4.33 -5.10
N GLY A 509 16.91 -4.50 -6.30
CA GLY A 509 16.13 -4.67 -7.52
C GLY A 509 15.64 -3.36 -8.12
N GLU A 510 16.24 -2.24 -7.73
CA GLU A 510 15.99 -0.90 -8.30
C GLU A 510 16.80 -0.70 -9.60
N MET A 511 17.98 -1.34 -9.68
CA MET A 511 18.89 -1.31 -10.84
C MET A 511 19.23 -2.74 -11.33
N SER A 512 19.89 -2.80 -12.48
CA SER A 512 20.54 -3.98 -13.07
C SER A 512 22.05 -3.72 -13.19
N LEU A 513 22.88 -4.75 -13.38
CA LEU A 513 24.30 -4.54 -13.68
C LEU A 513 24.46 -3.83 -15.03
N VAL A 514 23.72 -4.30 -16.03
CA VAL A 514 23.70 -3.76 -17.40
C VAL A 514 22.32 -3.23 -17.75
N GLY A 515 22.23 -2.00 -18.24
CA GLY A 515 20.99 -1.36 -18.67
C GLY A 515 21.19 0.12 -19.01
N PRO A 516 20.14 0.81 -19.50
CA PRO A 516 20.20 2.25 -19.75
C PRO A 516 20.57 3.02 -18.48
N ARG A 517 21.38 4.07 -18.59
CA ARG A 517 21.82 4.83 -17.41
C ARG A 517 20.65 5.67 -16.85
N PRO A 518 20.43 5.68 -15.52
CA PRO A 518 19.28 6.38 -14.95
C PRO A 518 19.46 7.91 -14.92
N GLU A 519 18.45 8.65 -15.35
CA GLU A 519 18.46 10.12 -15.39
C GLU A 519 17.85 10.78 -14.15
N ARG A 520 18.13 12.07 -13.97
CA ARG A 520 17.48 12.88 -12.92
C ARG A 520 16.05 13.21 -13.37
N PRO A 521 15.06 13.12 -12.47
CA PRO A 521 13.68 13.50 -12.79
C PRO A 521 13.55 14.90 -13.40
N VAL A 522 14.34 15.85 -12.91
CA VAL A 522 14.32 17.27 -13.36
C VAL A 522 14.67 17.42 -14.85
N PHE A 523 15.58 16.60 -15.38
CA PHE A 523 15.96 16.65 -16.80
C PHE A 523 15.03 15.80 -17.69
N TYR A 524 14.27 14.90 -17.07
CA TYR A 524 13.50 13.92 -17.79
C TYR A 524 12.40 14.57 -18.64
N GLN A 525 11.66 15.52 -18.06
CA GLN A 525 10.58 16.24 -18.74
C GLN A 525 11.09 17.10 -19.91
N SER A 526 12.21 17.80 -19.72
CA SER A 526 12.82 18.61 -20.79
C SER A 526 13.33 17.74 -21.95
N LEU A 527 13.87 16.56 -21.65
CA LEU A 527 14.38 15.64 -22.68
C LEU A 527 13.25 14.94 -23.44
N GLU A 528 12.15 14.61 -22.76
CA GLU A 528 10.95 14.06 -23.39
C GLU A 528 10.28 15.06 -24.34
N GLN A 529 10.28 16.35 -24.00
CA GLN A 529 9.79 17.41 -24.91
C GLN A 529 10.72 17.63 -26.11
N ALA A 530 12.04 17.51 -25.91
CA ALA A 530 13.02 17.78 -26.96
C ALA A 530 13.29 16.58 -27.89
N ILE A 531 13.09 15.35 -27.40
CA ILE A 531 13.40 14.11 -28.11
C ILE A 531 12.17 13.20 -28.08
N PRO A 532 11.48 13.00 -29.23
CA PRO A 532 10.38 12.06 -29.32
C PRO A 532 10.77 10.66 -28.82
N PHE A 533 9.84 10.02 -28.10
CA PHE A 533 10.00 8.65 -27.57
C PHE A 533 11.17 8.45 -26.59
N TYR A 534 11.73 9.53 -26.04
CA TYR A 534 12.82 9.43 -25.08
C TYR A 534 12.49 8.52 -23.88
N SER A 535 11.23 8.54 -23.43
CA SER A 535 10.79 7.78 -22.28
C SER A 535 10.70 6.28 -22.51
N GLU A 536 10.55 5.85 -23.76
CA GLU A 536 10.38 4.44 -24.15
C GLU A 536 11.62 3.60 -23.85
N ARG A 537 12.81 4.20 -23.83
CA ARG A 537 14.08 3.50 -23.60
C ARG A 537 14.18 2.80 -22.24
N THR A 538 13.37 3.22 -21.27
CA THR A 538 13.30 2.66 -19.91
C THR A 538 11.99 1.94 -19.62
N VAL A 539 11.10 1.81 -20.62
CA VAL A 539 9.82 1.09 -20.45
C VAL A 539 10.09 -0.41 -20.37
N GLY A 540 9.75 -1.01 -19.22
CA GLY A 540 9.94 -2.44 -18.96
C GLY A 540 11.39 -2.86 -18.70
N ILE A 541 12.33 -1.92 -18.67
CA ILE A 541 13.77 -2.18 -18.53
C ILE A 541 14.31 -1.42 -17.32
N LYS A 542 15.02 -2.14 -16.43
CA LYS A 542 15.67 -1.51 -15.29
C LYS A 542 16.92 -0.76 -15.72
N PRO A 543 17.20 0.41 -15.12
CA PRO A 543 18.43 1.11 -15.39
C PRO A 543 19.66 0.31 -14.93
N GLY A 544 20.79 0.52 -15.61
CA GLY A 544 22.06 -0.16 -15.36
C GLY A 544 23.07 0.68 -14.60
N ILE A 545 24.01 0.02 -13.92
CA ILE A 545 25.26 0.66 -13.46
C ILE A 545 26.13 1.02 -14.68
N THR A 546 26.24 0.07 -15.61
CA THR A 546 26.81 0.27 -16.94
C THR A 546 25.75 0.01 -18.01
N GLY A 547 25.98 0.51 -19.22
CA GLY A 547 25.02 0.42 -20.32
C GLY A 547 25.69 0.41 -21.68
N LEU A 548 24.95 -0.01 -22.70
CA LEU A 548 25.48 -0.12 -24.06
C LEU A 548 25.93 1.23 -24.62
N ALA A 549 25.16 2.30 -24.38
CA ALA A 549 25.57 3.64 -24.76
C ALA A 549 26.84 4.07 -24.02
N GLN A 550 26.92 3.80 -22.70
CA GLN A 550 28.04 4.20 -21.84
C GLN A 550 29.38 3.59 -22.24
N VAL A 551 29.40 2.41 -22.86
CA VAL A 551 30.64 1.75 -23.31
C VAL A 551 31.03 2.08 -24.76
N ASN A 552 30.11 2.63 -25.57
CA ASN A 552 30.37 2.95 -26.99
C ASN A 552 30.43 4.45 -27.28
N LEU A 553 29.86 5.30 -26.43
CA LEU A 553 29.82 6.75 -26.60
C LEU A 553 30.64 7.50 -25.54
N ALA A 554 31.06 8.71 -25.89
CA ALA A 554 31.61 9.67 -24.94
C ALA A 554 30.49 10.31 -24.10
N TYR A 555 30.86 11.15 -23.13
CA TYR A 555 29.89 11.84 -22.27
C TYR A 555 29.00 12.83 -23.03
N ASP A 556 27.71 12.85 -22.65
CA ASP A 556 26.71 13.77 -23.18
C ASP A 556 27.13 15.24 -22.96
N SER A 557 27.30 15.98 -24.05
CA SER A 557 27.63 17.41 -24.04
C SER A 557 26.62 18.28 -24.81
N SER A 558 25.79 17.64 -25.63
CA SER A 558 24.74 18.26 -26.45
C SER A 558 23.48 17.38 -26.51
N ILE A 559 22.36 17.95 -26.98
CA ILE A 559 21.11 17.20 -27.20
C ILE A 559 21.30 16.11 -28.28
N GLU A 560 22.19 16.32 -29.24
CA GLU A 560 22.44 15.36 -30.32
C GLU A 560 23.17 14.11 -29.80
N ASP A 561 24.08 14.27 -28.84
CA ASP A 561 24.72 13.15 -28.13
C ASP A 561 23.68 12.28 -27.43
N VAL A 562 22.67 12.92 -26.83
CA VAL A 562 21.57 12.23 -26.14
C VAL A 562 20.68 11.45 -27.12
N LYS A 563 20.51 11.91 -28.36
CA LYS A 563 19.82 11.13 -29.40
C LYS A 563 20.61 9.90 -29.83
N GLN A 564 21.93 10.00 -29.97
CA GLN A 564 22.78 8.84 -30.26
C GLN A 564 22.73 7.82 -29.13
N LYS A 565 22.77 8.29 -27.88
CA LYS A 565 22.57 7.46 -26.68
C LYS A 565 21.23 6.73 -26.70
N LEU A 566 20.16 7.43 -27.07
CA LEU A 566 18.82 6.85 -27.18
C LEU A 566 18.79 5.66 -28.16
N ALA A 567 19.47 5.76 -29.31
CA ALA A 567 19.56 4.66 -30.27
C ALA A 567 20.22 3.41 -29.66
N TYR A 568 21.32 3.57 -28.92
CA TYR A 568 21.95 2.45 -28.21
C TYR A 568 21.08 1.87 -27.10
N ASP A 569 20.34 2.71 -26.37
CA ASP A 569 19.42 2.24 -25.34
C ASP A 569 18.26 1.41 -25.95
N HIS A 570 17.75 1.80 -27.12
CA HIS A 570 16.77 1.00 -27.87
C HIS A 570 17.36 -0.30 -28.45
N CYS A 571 18.58 -0.26 -28.99
CA CYS A 571 19.27 -1.48 -29.43
C CYS A 571 19.44 -2.46 -28.26
N TYR A 572 19.78 -1.96 -27.07
CA TYR A 572 19.84 -2.76 -25.87
C TYR A 572 18.47 -3.35 -25.52
N ALA A 573 17.41 -2.54 -25.55
CA ALA A 573 16.04 -3.00 -25.31
C ALA A 573 15.64 -4.17 -26.23
N LEU A 574 15.96 -4.09 -27.51
CA LEU A 574 15.68 -5.14 -28.50
C LEU A 574 16.45 -6.43 -28.21
N SER A 575 17.68 -6.33 -27.70
CA SER A 575 18.49 -7.50 -27.32
C SER A 575 17.87 -8.33 -26.20
N LEU A 576 16.96 -7.76 -25.41
CA LEU A 576 16.25 -8.43 -24.30
C LEU A 576 15.06 -9.29 -24.78
N SER A 577 14.79 -9.35 -26.07
CA SER A 577 13.71 -10.17 -26.64
C SER A 577 13.97 -11.68 -26.51
N GLN A 578 15.23 -12.11 -26.60
CA GLN A 578 15.64 -13.51 -26.55
C GLN A 578 16.74 -13.73 -25.50
N CYS A 579 16.82 -14.96 -24.95
CA CYS A 579 17.78 -15.27 -23.89
C CYS A 579 19.23 -15.23 -24.38
N GLY A 580 19.52 -15.80 -25.56
CA GLY A 580 20.87 -15.82 -26.13
C GLY A 580 21.38 -14.43 -26.48
N SER A 581 20.55 -13.59 -27.14
CA SER A 581 20.92 -12.22 -27.49
C SER A 581 21.18 -11.35 -26.25
N TRP A 582 20.35 -11.48 -25.22
CA TRP A 582 20.53 -10.78 -23.95
C TRP A 582 21.87 -11.14 -23.32
N LEU A 583 22.19 -12.43 -23.19
CA LEU A 583 23.42 -12.87 -22.53
C LEU A 583 24.67 -12.38 -23.27
N ILE A 584 24.68 -12.48 -24.61
CA ILE A 584 25.78 -11.97 -25.45
C ILE A 584 25.95 -10.46 -25.25
N GLN A 585 24.83 -9.72 -25.23
CA GLN A 585 24.87 -8.27 -25.07
C GLN A 585 25.39 -7.86 -23.68
N ASP A 586 24.87 -8.45 -22.60
CA ASP A 586 25.28 -8.13 -21.24
C ASP A 586 26.77 -8.48 -21.03
N MET A 587 27.22 -9.66 -21.49
CA MET A 587 28.63 -10.03 -21.43
C MET A 587 29.51 -9.08 -22.24
N GLY A 588 29.09 -8.69 -23.44
CA GLY A 588 29.80 -7.72 -24.28
C GLY A 588 29.94 -6.36 -23.60
N VAL A 589 28.88 -5.85 -22.96
CA VAL A 589 28.94 -4.59 -22.21
C VAL A 589 29.83 -4.72 -20.98
N LEU A 590 29.76 -5.82 -20.23
CA LEU A 590 30.59 -6.03 -19.04
C LEU A 590 32.09 -6.08 -19.39
N ILE A 591 32.47 -6.83 -20.43
CA ILE A 591 33.87 -6.90 -20.89
C ILE A 591 34.37 -5.52 -21.32
N LYS A 592 33.59 -4.78 -22.11
CA LYS A 592 33.94 -3.40 -22.50
C LYS A 592 34.02 -2.48 -21.30
N THR A 593 33.17 -2.66 -20.29
CA THR A 593 33.19 -1.86 -19.05
C THR A 593 34.50 -2.06 -18.30
N VAL A 594 34.97 -3.30 -18.15
CA VAL A 594 36.28 -3.58 -17.54
C VAL A 594 37.39 -2.87 -18.31
N TRP A 595 37.37 -2.92 -19.64
CA TRP A 595 38.35 -2.22 -20.47
C TRP A 595 38.32 -0.69 -20.27
N VAL A 596 37.13 -0.08 -20.26
CA VAL A 596 36.95 1.37 -20.04
C VAL A 596 37.47 1.80 -18.67
N VAL A 597 37.20 1.00 -17.64
CA VAL A 597 37.66 1.24 -16.26
C VAL A 597 39.18 1.13 -16.16
N VAL A 598 39.77 0.04 -16.70
CA VAL A 598 41.23 -0.18 -16.67
C VAL A 598 41.98 0.87 -17.49
N ALA A 599 41.44 1.28 -18.64
CA ALA A 599 42.01 2.34 -19.47
C ALA A 599 41.87 3.74 -18.84
N GLY A 600 41.16 3.88 -17.71
CA GLY A 600 40.94 5.17 -17.05
C GLY A 600 40.16 6.17 -17.89
N LYS A 601 39.38 5.70 -18.88
CA LYS A 601 38.52 6.52 -19.76
C LYS A 601 37.14 6.76 -19.14
N GLY A 602 37.07 6.71 -17.81
CA GLY A 602 35.85 6.95 -17.05
C GLY A 602 35.34 8.39 -17.14
N GLN A 603 36.13 9.34 -17.66
CA GLN A 603 35.77 10.75 -17.94
C GLN A 603 36.60 11.32 -19.08
#